data_AF-A0AAQ3RDH9-F1
#
_entry.id   AF-A0AAQ3RDH9-F1
#
_cell.length_a   1.000
_cell.length_b   1.000
_cell.length_c   1.000
_cell.angle_alpha   90.00
_cell.angle_beta   90.00
_cell.angle_gamma   90.00
#
_symmetry.space_group_name_H-M   'P 1'
#
loop_
_entity.id
_entity.type
_entity.pdbx_description
1 polymer ?
#
loop_
_entity_poly.entity_id
_entity_poly.type
_entity_poly.pdbx_seq_one_letter_code
_entity_poly.pdbx_strand_id
1 'polypeptide(L)'
;VEGEQKEETKGWRKGLKKVGNWLAHKDHDTWLKDIRGNLSLVATVIATITFQSALNPPGGVRPPQENGIVACPKGMKPCPGESVLAYTMAELYSSFLVFNTICFISSSAVCLWLVSGLPLNNRFFNWLLSIGMCVTISSLALTYMYGAQMVTPQPVWSTSTSMFGIVILVWLALLGVVVVVHSLRLFVWILAKLIGKPKQ
;
A
#
# COMPACT_ATOMS: atom_id res chain seq x y z
N VAL A 1 -2.64 -55.88 0.77
CA VAL A 1 -1.86 -54.66 0.47
C VAL A 1 -2.62 -53.69 -0.45
N GLU A 2 -3.15 -54.11 -1.61
CA GLU A 2 -3.91 -53.20 -2.52
C GLU A 2 -5.27 -52.70 -1.99
N GLY A 3 -5.91 -53.43 -1.05
CA GLY A 3 -7.20 -53.03 -0.47
C GLY A 3 -7.11 -51.86 0.52
N GLU A 4 -6.06 -51.83 1.35
CA GLU A 4 -5.89 -50.82 2.42
C GLU A 4 -5.48 -49.45 1.86
N GLN A 5 -4.63 -49.40 0.82
CA GLN A 5 -4.27 -48.13 0.16
C GLN A 5 -5.45 -47.45 -0.55
N LYS A 6 -6.41 -48.23 -1.08
CA LYS A 6 -7.64 -47.71 -1.71
C LYS A 6 -8.62 -47.10 -0.70
N GLU A 7 -8.57 -47.55 0.55
CA GLU A 7 -9.45 -47.06 1.61
C GLU A 7 -8.91 -45.77 2.23
N GLU A 8 -7.60 -45.69 2.46
CA GLU A 8 -6.90 -44.49 2.95
C GLU A 8 -7.09 -43.29 2.01
N THR A 9 -6.91 -43.49 0.70
CA THR A 9 -7.10 -42.45 -0.32
C THR A 9 -8.54 -41.94 -0.41
N LYS A 10 -9.52 -42.80 -0.10
CA LYS A 10 -10.95 -42.43 -0.03
C LYS A 10 -11.26 -41.65 1.25
N GLY A 11 -10.66 -42.03 2.37
CA GLY A 11 -10.74 -41.33 3.65
C GLY A 11 -10.16 -39.91 3.58
N TRP A 12 -8.98 -39.77 2.97
CA TRP A 12 -8.29 -38.49 2.80
C TRP A 12 -9.08 -37.51 1.90
N ARG A 13 -9.66 -38.01 0.80
CA ARG A 13 -10.56 -37.19 -0.04
C ARG A 13 -11.83 -36.75 0.70
N LYS A 14 -12.40 -37.61 1.55
CA LYS A 14 -13.54 -37.25 2.40
C LYS A 14 -13.15 -36.19 3.42
N GLY A 15 -11.98 -36.32 4.04
CA GLY A 15 -11.41 -35.32 4.96
C GLY A 15 -11.22 -33.96 4.27
N LEU A 16 -10.55 -33.94 3.11
CA LEU A 16 -10.34 -32.72 2.32
C LEU A 16 -11.65 -32.07 1.85
N LYS A 17 -12.65 -32.86 1.42
CA LYS A 17 -13.98 -32.33 1.09
C LYS A 17 -14.72 -31.78 2.30
N LYS A 18 -14.56 -32.39 3.47
CA LYS A 18 -15.19 -31.93 4.71
C LYS A 18 -14.55 -30.64 5.20
N VAL A 19 -13.22 -30.52 5.10
CA VAL A 19 -12.48 -29.27 5.37
C VAL A 19 -12.86 -28.20 4.35
N GLY A 20 -12.95 -28.54 3.06
CA GLY A 20 -13.39 -27.62 2.01
C GLY A 20 -14.82 -27.12 2.21
N ASN A 21 -15.77 -28.01 2.54
CA ASN A 21 -17.14 -27.62 2.84
C ASN A 21 -17.27 -26.85 4.17
N TRP A 22 -16.45 -27.17 5.18
CA TRP A 22 -16.41 -26.42 6.43
C TRP A 22 -15.86 -25.00 6.24
N LEU A 23 -14.82 -24.85 5.41
CA LEU A 23 -14.29 -23.55 4.99
C LEU A 23 -15.29 -22.76 4.13
N ALA A 24 -16.04 -23.44 3.26
CA ALA A 24 -17.03 -22.80 2.40
C ALA A 24 -18.31 -22.38 3.16
N HIS A 25 -18.69 -23.09 4.22
CA HIS A 25 -19.97 -22.90 4.89
C HIS A 25 -19.92 -21.99 6.12
N LYS A 26 -18.74 -21.80 6.74
CA LYS A 26 -18.69 -21.16 8.06
C LYS A 26 -18.68 -19.63 8.04
N ASP A 27 -18.12 -18.93 7.07
CA ASP A 27 -17.77 -17.52 7.37
C ASP A 27 -17.39 -16.60 6.21
N HIS A 28 -17.81 -16.83 4.95
CA HIS A 28 -17.29 -15.99 3.86
C HIS A 28 -17.64 -14.49 4.02
N ASP A 29 -18.87 -14.17 4.44
CA ASP A 29 -19.31 -12.79 4.67
C ASP A 29 -18.68 -12.17 5.93
N THR A 30 -18.52 -12.95 6.99
CA THR A 30 -17.91 -12.51 8.26
C THR A 30 -16.42 -12.27 8.09
N TRP A 31 -15.72 -13.18 7.40
CA TRP A 31 -14.33 -13.02 7.00
C TRP A 31 -14.11 -11.81 6.09
N LEU A 32 -15.01 -11.57 5.12
CA LEU A 32 -14.94 -10.38 4.26
C LEU A 32 -15.16 -9.09 5.06
N LYS A 33 -16.07 -9.09 6.05
CA LYS A 33 -16.29 -7.96 6.95
C LYS A 33 -15.06 -7.68 7.83
N ASP A 34 -14.44 -8.72 8.39
CA ASP A 34 -13.24 -8.58 9.22
C ASP A 34 -12.05 -8.04 8.42
N ILE A 35 -11.84 -8.57 7.20
CA ILE A 35 -10.79 -8.06 6.30
C ILE A 35 -11.05 -6.61 5.91
N ARG A 36 -12.30 -6.26 5.60
CA ARG A 36 -12.70 -4.88 5.28
C ARG A 36 -12.42 -3.94 6.45
N GLY A 37 -12.74 -4.35 7.68
CA GLY A 37 -12.43 -3.59 8.91
C GLY A 37 -10.93 -3.41 9.10
N ASN A 38 -10.15 -4.49 9.00
CA ASN A 38 -8.70 -4.46 9.15
C ASN A 38 -8.02 -3.59 8.06
N LEU A 39 -8.41 -3.72 6.80
CA LEU A 39 -7.88 -2.87 5.72
C LEU A 39 -8.23 -1.41 5.93
N SER A 40 -9.45 -1.10 6.39
CA SER A 40 -9.86 0.28 6.64
C SER A 40 -9.04 0.89 7.77
N LEU A 41 -8.74 0.11 8.80
CA LEU A 41 -7.85 0.52 9.88
C LEU A 41 -6.43 0.79 9.37
N VAL A 42 -5.84 -0.13 8.60
CA VAL A 42 -4.51 0.04 8.00
C VAL A 42 -4.46 1.29 7.10
N ALA A 43 -5.44 1.47 6.22
CA ALA A 43 -5.50 2.63 5.34
C ALA A 43 -5.64 3.95 6.13
N THR A 44 -6.39 3.96 7.23
CA THR A 44 -6.53 5.14 8.10
C THR A 44 -5.22 5.46 8.82
N VAL A 45 -4.50 4.43 9.27
CA VAL A 45 -3.17 4.59 9.88
C VAL A 45 -2.19 5.16 8.87
N ILE A 46 -2.16 4.65 7.63
CA ILE A 46 -1.30 5.19 6.55
C ILE A 46 -1.67 6.65 6.24
N ALA A 47 -2.96 6.97 6.14
CA ALA A 47 -3.42 8.35 5.92
C ALA A 47 -2.95 9.28 7.06
N THR A 48 -3.00 8.80 8.30
CA THR A 48 -2.59 9.57 9.48
C THR A 48 -1.07 9.79 9.49
N ILE A 49 -0.28 8.74 9.20
CA ILE A 49 1.19 8.84 9.16
C ILE A 49 1.65 9.79 8.05
N THR A 50 1.06 9.68 6.85
CA THR A 50 1.37 10.56 5.72
C THR A 50 1.01 12.01 6.03
N PHE A 51 -0.20 12.27 6.54
CA PHE A 51 -0.62 13.58 7.02
C PHE A 51 0.35 14.17 8.05
N GLN A 52 0.72 13.39 9.07
CA GLN A 52 1.65 13.81 10.11
C GLN A 52 3.03 14.13 9.54
N SER A 53 3.55 13.32 8.62
CA SER A 53 4.86 13.53 8.00
C SER A 53 4.90 14.70 7.01
N ALA A 54 3.76 15.09 6.43
CA ALA A 54 3.68 16.27 5.57
C ALA A 54 3.66 17.57 6.41
N LEU A 55 2.94 17.59 7.53
CA LEU A 55 2.89 18.74 8.44
C LEU A 55 4.11 18.85 9.35
N ASN A 56 4.75 17.72 9.67
CA ASN A 56 6.00 17.65 10.40
C ASN A 56 7.05 17.01 9.48
N PRO A 57 7.58 17.79 8.51
CA PRO A 57 8.49 17.26 7.51
C PRO A 57 9.75 16.66 8.13
N PRO A 58 10.38 15.69 7.46
CA PRO A 58 11.71 15.22 7.85
C PRO A 58 12.68 16.41 7.93
N GLY A 59 13.54 16.41 8.95
CA GLY A 59 14.44 17.52 9.27
C GLY A 59 13.76 18.74 9.91
N GLY A 60 12.44 18.71 10.10
CA GLY A 60 11.68 19.72 10.80
C GLY A 60 11.52 21.02 10.01
N VAL A 61 10.92 21.99 10.69
CA VAL A 61 10.74 23.35 10.21
C VAL A 61 11.67 24.29 10.96
N ARG A 62 12.03 25.41 10.34
CA ARG A 62 12.83 26.43 11.02
C ARG A 62 12.04 27.01 12.19
N PRO A 63 12.59 27.03 13.42
CA PRO A 63 11.92 27.64 14.56
C PRO A 63 11.83 29.17 14.41
N PRO A 64 10.90 29.83 15.14
CA PRO A 64 10.89 31.29 15.25
C PRO A 64 12.19 31.80 15.89
N GLN A 65 12.47 33.10 15.73
CA GLN A 65 13.59 33.75 16.38
C GLN A 65 13.38 33.79 17.92
N GLU A 66 14.46 33.99 18.69
CA GLU A 66 14.43 33.98 20.16
C GLU A 66 13.43 34.98 20.77
N ASN A 67 13.13 36.07 20.05
CA ASN A 67 12.13 37.07 20.41
C ASN A 67 10.67 36.63 20.13
N GLY A 68 10.46 35.40 19.63
CA GLY A 68 9.15 34.86 19.28
C GLY A 68 8.55 35.42 17.98
N ILE A 69 9.28 36.27 17.24
CA ILE A 69 8.75 36.91 16.03
C ILE A 69 8.79 35.91 14.86
N VAL A 70 7.61 35.64 14.29
CA VAL A 70 7.43 34.87 13.05
C VAL A 70 7.48 35.84 11.87
N ALA A 71 8.68 36.35 11.57
CA ALA A 71 8.94 37.18 10.40
C ALA A 71 9.99 36.52 9.52
N CYS A 72 9.88 36.72 8.20
CA CYS A 72 10.90 36.31 7.26
C CYS A 72 11.73 37.53 6.80
N PRO A 73 12.76 37.93 7.57
CA PRO A 73 13.61 39.04 7.17
C PRO A 73 14.40 38.70 5.90
N LYS A 74 14.74 39.74 5.13
CA LYS A 74 15.52 39.59 3.90
C LYS A 74 16.85 38.87 4.19
N GLY A 75 17.13 37.81 3.43
CA GLY A 75 18.33 36.99 3.58
C GLY A 75 18.18 35.78 4.50
N MET A 76 17.07 35.64 5.23
CA MET A 76 16.79 34.48 6.09
C MET A 76 15.92 33.45 5.36
N LYS A 77 16.54 32.40 4.82
CA LYS A 77 15.85 31.24 4.24
C LYS A 77 16.36 29.93 4.87
N PRO A 78 15.50 28.91 5.08
CA PRO A 78 14.03 28.98 5.02
C PRO A 78 13.48 30.01 6.02
N CYS A 79 12.27 30.52 5.80
CA CYS A 79 11.55 31.36 6.76
C CYS A 79 11.12 30.53 8.00
N PRO A 80 10.88 31.13 9.17
CA PRO A 80 10.27 30.41 10.29
C PRO A 80 8.98 29.69 9.87
N GLY A 81 8.85 28.41 10.22
CA GLY A 81 7.73 27.54 9.81
C GLY A 81 7.92 26.83 8.47
N GLU A 82 8.91 27.20 7.65
CA GLU A 82 9.24 26.47 6.43
C GLU A 82 10.18 25.29 6.73
N SER A 83 10.04 24.21 5.95
CA SER A 83 10.89 23.03 6.08
C SER A 83 12.35 23.35 5.77
N VAL A 84 13.26 22.88 6.63
CA VAL A 84 14.70 23.05 6.41
C VAL A 84 15.17 22.25 5.20
N LEU A 85 14.71 20.99 5.09
CA LEU A 85 15.10 20.10 3.99
C LEU A 85 14.52 20.51 2.64
N ALA A 86 13.38 21.22 2.63
CA ALA A 86 12.87 21.82 1.39
C ALA A 86 13.83 22.83 0.78
N TYR A 87 14.60 23.55 1.61
CA TYR A 87 15.57 24.53 1.15
C TYR A 87 16.92 23.87 0.81
N THR A 88 17.41 22.95 1.64
CA THR A 88 18.74 22.34 1.45
C THR A 88 18.75 21.21 0.43
N MET A 89 17.64 20.47 0.26
CA MET A 89 17.51 19.30 -0.61
C MET A 89 16.19 19.33 -1.41
N ALA A 90 15.96 20.42 -2.14
CA ALA A 90 14.70 20.70 -2.81
C ALA A 90 14.16 19.57 -3.72
N GLU A 91 15.03 18.93 -4.52
CA GLU A 91 14.60 17.87 -5.46
C GLU A 91 14.10 16.61 -4.75
N LEU A 92 14.85 16.15 -3.75
CA LEU A 92 14.47 14.98 -2.95
C LEU A 92 13.22 15.28 -2.10
N TYR A 93 13.13 16.51 -1.57
CA TYR A 93 11.97 16.94 -0.81
C TYR A 93 10.70 17.04 -1.66
N SER A 94 10.83 17.55 -2.89
CA SER A 94 9.72 17.58 -3.85
C SER A 94 9.23 16.16 -4.17
N SER A 95 10.15 15.24 -4.46
CA SER A 95 9.82 13.83 -4.71
C SER A 95 9.13 13.19 -3.50
N PHE A 96 9.67 13.43 -2.29
CA PHE A 96 9.06 12.99 -1.03
C PHE A 96 7.62 13.47 -0.90
N LEU A 97 7.36 14.78 -1.09
CA LEU A 97 6.00 15.34 -0.96
C LEU A 97 5.04 14.78 -2.01
N VAL A 98 5.49 14.57 -3.24
CA VAL A 98 4.65 13.99 -4.31
C VAL A 98 4.21 12.57 -3.93
N PHE A 99 5.16 11.70 -3.57
CA PHE A 99 4.81 10.33 -3.19
C PHE A 99 3.99 10.29 -1.90
N ASN A 100 4.27 11.17 -0.93
CA ASN A 100 3.52 11.26 0.31
C ASN A 100 2.05 11.64 0.05
N THR A 101 1.84 12.63 -0.82
CA THR A 101 0.50 13.11 -1.18
C THR A 101 -0.28 12.05 -1.95
N ILE A 102 0.37 11.35 -2.90
CA ILE A 102 -0.24 10.21 -3.60
C ILE A 102 -0.66 9.13 -2.60
N CYS A 103 0.20 8.84 -1.62
CA CYS A 103 -0.08 7.87 -0.57
C CYS A 103 -1.29 8.28 0.27
N PHE A 104 -1.32 9.54 0.76
CA PHE A 104 -2.41 10.09 1.56
C PHE A 104 -3.76 10.06 0.83
N ILE A 105 -3.79 10.52 -0.43
CA ILE A 105 -5.02 10.56 -1.23
C ILE A 105 -5.49 9.14 -1.54
N SER A 106 -4.56 8.25 -1.93
CA SER A 106 -4.87 6.86 -2.23
C SER A 106 -5.39 6.10 -1.00
N SER A 107 -4.76 6.26 0.17
CA SER A 107 -5.22 5.63 1.41
C SER A 107 -6.58 6.17 1.84
N SER A 108 -6.81 7.48 1.71
CA SER A 108 -8.10 8.11 2.01
C SER A 108 -9.21 7.61 1.08
N ALA A 109 -8.93 7.47 -0.21
CA ALA A 109 -9.86 6.90 -1.18
C ALA A 109 -10.21 5.44 -0.84
N VAL A 110 -9.22 4.64 -0.44
CA VAL A 110 -9.44 3.27 0.05
C VAL A 110 -10.30 3.27 1.31
N CYS A 111 -10.03 4.12 2.30
CA CYS A 111 -10.87 4.24 3.49
C CYS A 111 -12.31 4.58 3.15
N LEU A 112 -12.54 5.59 2.32
CA LEU A 112 -13.89 5.97 1.90
C LEU A 112 -14.60 4.81 1.22
N TRP A 113 -13.92 4.12 0.29
CA TRP A 113 -14.45 2.94 -0.38
C TRP A 113 -14.84 1.82 0.60
N LEU A 114 -13.99 1.54 1.59
CA LEU A 114 -14.23 0.53 2.62
C LEU A 114 -15.31 0.98 3.61
N VAL A 115 -15.49 2.27 3.86
CA VAL A 115 -16.56 2.76 4.75
C VAL A 115 -17.91 2.82 4.03
N SER A 116 -17.96 3.13 2.73
CA SER A 116 -19.20 3.33 1.95
C SER A 116 -20.09 2.09 1.79
N GLY A 117 -19.78 0.96 2.43
CA GLY A 117 -20.61 -0.25 2.36
C GLY A 117 -20.71 -0.89 0.97
N LEU A 118 -20.00 -0.35 -0.05
CA LEU A 118 -20.12 -0.83 -1.43
C LEU A 118 -19.91 -2.35 -1.51
N PRO A 119 -20.74 -3.08 -2.28
CA PRO A 119 -20.69 -4.52 -2.33
C PRO A 119 -19.37 -4.97 -2.97
N LEU A 120 -18.48 -5.53 -2.15
CA LEU A 120 -17.25 -6.23 -2.56
C LEU A 120 -17.54 -7.54 -3.32
N ASN A 121 -18.81 -7.84 -3.59
CA ASN A 121 -19.20 -9.02 -4.35
C ASN A 121 -18.83 -8.89 -5.85
N ASN A 122 -18.68 -7.66 -6.34
CA ASN A 122 -18.30 -7.42 -7.73
C ASN A 122 -16.78 -7.49 -7.91
N ARG A 123 -16.32 -8.43 -8.76
CA ARG A 123 -14.90 -8.65 -9.06
C ARG A 123 -14.17 -7.39 -9.55
N PHE A 124 -14.86 -6.46 -10.21
CA PHE A 124 -14.31 -5.16 -10.61
C PHE A 124 -13.99 -4.25 -9.42
N PHE A 125 -14.89 -4.16 -8.43
CA PHE A 125 -14.70 -3.30 -7.25
C PHE A 125 -13.56 -3.82 -6.37
N ASN A 126 -13.43 -5.14 -6.21
CA ASN A 126 -12.28 -5.75 -5.52
C ASN A 126 -10.97 -5.53 -6.27
N TRP A 127 -10.98 -5.60 -7.60
CA TRP A 127 -9.80 -5.32 -8.42
C TRP A 127 -9.34 -3.87 -8.26
N LEU A 128 -10.28 -2.91 -8.31
CA LEU A 128 -9.97 -1.49 -8.13
C LEU A 128 -9.47 -1.18 -6.71
N LEU A 129 -10.11 -1.76 -5.68
CA LEU A 129 -9.64 -1.68 -4.29
C LEU A 129 -8.20 -2.20 -4.16
N SER A 130 -7.90 -3.33 -4.81
CA SER A 130 -6.55 -3.88 -4.77
C SER A 130 -5.52 -2.99 -5.47
N ILE A 131 -5.88 -2.33 -6.57
CA ILE A 131 -5.01 -1.33 -7.22
C ILE A 131 -4.77 -0.16 -6.28
N GLY A 132 -5.82 0.38 -5.66
CA GLY A 132 -5.71 1.45 -4.67
C GLY A 132 -4.76 1.08 -3.54
N MET A 133 -4.85 -0.15 -3.01
CA MET A 133 -3.89 -0.64 -2.01
C MET A 133 -2.47 -0.74 -2.54
N CYS A 134 -2.26 -1.25 -3.76
CA CYS A 134 -0.91 -1.33 -4.35
C CYS A 134 -0.28 0.06 -4.54
N VAL A 135 -1.05 1.02 -5.04
CA VAL A 135 -0.61 2.42 -5.19
C VAL A 135 -0.27 3.01 -3.84
N THR A 136 -1.13 2.81 -2.83
CA THR A 136 -0.92 3.29 -1.46
C THR A 136 0.38 2.76 -0.86
N ILE A 137 0.60 1.44 -0.88
CA ILE A 137 1.79 0.85 -0.24
C ILE A 137 3.06 1.20 -1.03
N SER A 138 2.98 1.27 -2.37
CA SER A 138 4.14 1.63 -3.20
C SER A 138 4.57 3.08 -2.98
N SER A 139 3.60 4.00 -2.96
CA SER A 139 3.87 5.40 -2.68
C SER A 139 4.37 5.60 -1.24
N LEU A 140 3.88 4.82 -0.26
CA LEU A 140 4.41 4.80 1.10
C LEU A 140 5.88 4.35 1.13
N ALA A 141 6.23 3.28 0.41
CA ALA A 141 7.60 2.78 0.35
C ALA A 141 8.56 3.81 -0.29
N LEU A 142 8.15 4.44 -1.38
CA LEU A 142 8.92 5.51 -2.03
C LEU A 142 9.07 6.73 -1.10
N THR A 143 8.00 7.13 -0.43
CA THR A 143 8.01 8.20 0.58
C THR A 143 9.04 7.91 1.67
N TYR A 144 9.05 6.69 2.21
CA TYR A 144 10.02 6.27 3.21
C TYR A 144 11.45 6.37 2.68
N MET A 145 11.70 5.90 1.45
CA MET A 145 13.01 5.95 0.82
C MET A 145 13.55 7.38 0.67
N TYR A 146 12.76 8.28 0.08
CA TYR A 146 13.18 9.69 -0.07
C TYR A 146 13.33 10.38 1.30
N GLY A 147 12.43 10.11 2.23
CA GLY A 147 12.52 10.63 3.60
C GLY A 147 13.81 10.18 4.31
N ALA A 148 14.11 8.88 4.27
CA ALA A 148 15.31 8.31 4.87
C ALA A 148 16.58 8.85 4.20
N GLN A 149 16.57 9.02 2.88
CA GLN A 149 17.69 9.60 2.14
C GLN A 149 17.98 11.04 2.58
N MET A 150 16.97 11.87 2.81
CA MET A 150 17.17 13.25 3.23
C MET A 150 17.65 13.39 4.69
N VAL A 151 17.33 12.43 5.56
CA VAL A 151 17.69 12.46 6.99
C VAL A 151 19.03 11.76 7.27
N THR A 152 19.50 10.90 6.36
CA THR A 152 20.74 10.13 6.56
C THR A 152 21.98 10.90 6.11
N PRO A 153 23.00 11.10 6.97
CA PRO A 153 24.23 11.79 6.58
C PRO A 153 25.11 10.97 5.61
N GLN A 154 25.89 11.68 4.79
CA GLN A 154 26.69 11.14 3.66
C GLN A 154 27.58 9.92 3.99
N PRO A 155 28.31 9.85 5.13
CA PRO A 155 29.17 8.71 5.43
C PRO A 155 28.39 7.39 5.58
N VAL A 156 27.15 7.47 6.08
CA VAL A 156 26.26 6.30 6.23
C VAL A 156 25.58 5.99 4.89
N TRP A 157 25.20 7.04 4.15
CA TRP A 157 24.53 6.91 2.84
C TRP A 157 25.33 6.10 1.82
N SER A 158 26.64 6.32 1.69
CA SER A 158 27.44 5.61 0.67
C SER A 158 27.40 4.09 0.85
N THR A 159 27.26 3.63 2.09
CA THR A 159 27.11 2.20 2.43
C THR A 159 25.66 1.72 2.25
N SER A 160 24.68 2.60 2.50
CA SER A 160 23.25 2.29 2.42
C SER A 160 22.63 2.35 1.01
N THR A 161 23.27 3.01 0.03
CA THR A 161 22.75 3.10 -1.36
C THR A 161 22.47 1.72 -1.97
N SER A 162 23.35 0.75 -1.73
CA SER A 162 23.16 -0.64 -2.18
C SER A 162 21.92 -1.29 -1.52
N MET A 163 21.65 -0.98 -0.25
CA MET A 163 20.48 -1.51 0.47
C MET A 163 19.17 -0.98 -0.10
N PHE A 164 19.07 0.32 -0.40
CA PHE A 164 17.86 0.88 -1.01
C PHE A 164 17.61 0.31 -2.41
N GLY A 165 18.66 0.08 -3.21
CA GLY A 165 18.53 -0.60 -4.51
C GLY A 165 17.93 -2.00 -4.39
N ILE A 166 18.39 -2.80 -3.42
CA ILE A 166 17.86 -4.15 -3.16
C ILE A 166 16.39 -4.07 -2.71
N VAL A 167 16.05 -3.14 -1.81
CA VAL A 167 14.66 -2.95 -1.34
C VAL A 167 13.73 -2.59 -2.50
N ILE A 168 14.14 -1.70 -3.39
CA ILE A 168 13.36 -1.35 -4.60
C ILE A 168 13.19 -2.58 -5.50
N LEU A 169 14.23 -3.37 -5.73
CA LEU A 169 14.14 -4.57 -6.57
C LEU A 169 13.16 -5.59 -5.99
N VAL A 170 13.22 -5.85 -4.68
CA VAL A 170 12.28 -6.73 -4.00
C VAL A 170 10.85 -6.17 -4.11
N TRP A 171 10.68 -4.86 -3.93
CA TRP A 171 9.37 -4.21 -4.05
C TRP A 171 8.79 -4.32 -5.46
N LEU A 172 9.60 -4.08 -6.50
CA LEU A 172 9.22 -4.25 -7.90
C LEU A 172 8.85 -5.70 -8.23
N ALA A 173 9.59 -6.67 -7.70
CA ALA A 173 9.28 -8.09 -7.87
C ALA A 173 7.91 -8.44 -7.26
N LEU A 174 7.64 -7.97 -6.04
CA LEU A 174 6.35 -8.18 -5.37
C LEU A 174 5.20 -7.54 -6.14
N LEU A 175 5.36 -6.29 -6.61
CA LEU A 175 4.35 -5.63 -7.45
C LEU A 175 4.13 -6.38 -8.76
N GLY A 176 5.19 -6.86 -9.40
CA GLY A 176 5.11 -7.68 -10.60
C GLY A 176 4.25 -8.92 -10.39
N VAL A 177 4.45 -9.65 -9.29
CA VAL A 177 3.64 -10.83 -8.95
C VAL A 177 2.17 -10.45 -8.77
N VAL A 178 1.87 -9.38 -8.03
CA VAL A 178 0.49 -8.94 -7.79
C VAL A 178 -0.20 -8.53 -9.09
N VAL A 179 0.48 -7.77 -9.94
CA VAL A 179 -0.04 -7.35 -11.26
C VAL A 179 -0.29 -8.55 -12.15
N VAL A 180 0.63 -9.52 -12.21
CA VAL A 180 0.45 -10.75 -12.98
C VAL A 180 -0.77 -11.53 -12.48
N VAL A 181 -0.92 -11.75 -11.17
CA VAL A 181 -2.07 -12.47 -10.61
C VAL A 181 -3.39 -11.78 -10.93
N HIS A 182 -3.46 -10.45 -10.81
CA HIS A 182 -4.68 -9.70 -11.13
C HIS A 182 -4.97 -9.66 -12.63
N SER A 183 -3.94 -9.54 -13.46
CA SER A 183 -4.07 -9.57 -14.93
C SER A 183 -4.56 -10.93 -15.40
N LEU A 184 -4.01 -12.03 -14.87
CA LEU A 184 -4.48 -13.39 -15.14
C LEU A 184 -5.94 -13.59 -14.70
N ARG A 185 -6.31 -13.12 -13.50
CA ARG A 185 -7.70 -13.22 -13.01
C ARG A 185 -8.69 -12.45 -13.88
N LEU A 186 -8.31 -11.26 -14.35
CA LEU A 186 -9.12 -10.48 -15.28
C LEU A 186 -9.20 -11.16 -16.65
N PHE A 187 -8.08 -11.62 -17.19
CA PHE A 187 -8.02 -12.27 -18.49
C PHE A 187 -8.87 -13.54 -18.54
N VAL A 188 -8.76 -14.41 -17.53
CA VAL A 188 -9.62 -15.60 -17.40
C VAL A 188 -11.10 -15.24 -17.32
N TRP A 189 -11.44 -14.16 -16.61
CA TRP A 189 -12.83 -13.68 -16.54
C TRP A 189 -13.35 -13.15 -17.89
N ILE A 190 -12.54 -12.37 -18.61
CA ILE A 190 -12.88 -11.86 -19.95
C ILE A 190 -13.08 -13.04 -20.91
N LEU A 191 -12.16 -14.00 -20.94
CA LEU A 191 -12.27 -15.20 -21.78
C LEU A 191 -13.51 -16.02 -21.45
N ALA A 192 -13.79 -16.26 -20.16
CA ALA A 192 -14.99 -16.97 -19.74
C ALA A 192 -16.27 -16.24 -20.18
N LYS A 193 -16.28 -14.90 -20.15
CA LYS A 193 -17.41 -14.08 -20.60
C LYS A 193 -17.55 -14.03 -22.13
N LEU A 194 -16.45 -14.10 -22.88
CA LEU A 194 -16.44 -14.17 -24.34
C LEU A 194 -16.90 -15.55 -24.85
N ILE A 195 -16.47 -16.63 -24.19
CA ILE A 195 -16.85 -18.01 -24.52
C ILE A 195 -18.29 -18.31 -24.06
N GLY A 196 -18.74 -17.69 -22.97
CA GLY A 196 -20.07 -17.88 -22.39
C GLY A 196 -21.21 -17.07 -23.01
N LYS A 197 -20.98 -16.26 -24.07
CA LYS A 197 -22.06 -15.64 -24.83
C LYS A 197 -22.51 -16.60 -25.95
N PRO A 198 -23.68 -17.27 -25.84
CA PRO A 198 -24.28 -17.85 -27.04
C PRO A 198 -24.58 -16.71 -28.01
N LYS A 199 -24.11 -16.86 -29.26
CA LYS A 199 -24.54 -16.01 -30.38
C LYS A 199 -26.06 -16.15 -30.49
N GLN A 200 -26.79 -15.09 -30.18
CA GLN A 200 -28.14 -14.89 -30.73
C GLN A 200 -27.99 -14.31 -32.13
#